data_AF-A0A1I5GDM4-F1
#
_entry.id   AF-A0A1I5GDM4-F1
#
_cell.length_a   1.000
_cell.length_b   1.000
_cell.length_c   1.000
_cell.angle_alpha   90.00
_cell.angle_beta   90.00
_cell.angle_gamma   90.00
#
_symmetry.space_group_name_H-M   'P 1'
#
loop_
_entity.id
_entity.type
_entity.pdbx_description
1 polymer ?
#
loop_
_entity_poly.entity_id
_entity_poly.type
_entity_poly.pdbx_seq_one_letter_code
_entity_poly.pdbx_strand_id
1 'polypeptide(L)'
;MNIQNMITAENVALLSVIITLLIFIMSRQAEIRYKKHEDKKVQYIKLINLMNKTMKKGEFQENSQGEIILTDEQRTEFFDVGASLLLYGSTGIYRKYVFFREFTTNPLIKCCSYYKENLIIYLMADILRTMRKEVGLSFFNSINENEALAFFVNDLTNNPEAKKKEIDARFHLFMIRVELFFIDRVNFMWLSKFLNWIIRPLFGCTRIMIKYLLVYPIIHLFSSKKK
;
A
#
# COMPACT_ATOMS: atom_id res chain seq x y z
N MET A 1 -3.35 0.46 -59.91
CA MET A 1 -2.29 -0.28 -59.19
C MET A 1 -2.93 -1.59 -58.71
N ASN A 2 -2.66 -2.70 -59.41
CA ASN A 2 -3.38 -3.95 -59.23
C ASN A 2 -2.96 -4.65 -57.92
N ILE A 3 -3.92 -4.84 -57.01
CA ILE A 3 -3.72 -5.54 -55.72
C ILE A 3 -3.14 -6.95 -55.91
N GLN A 4 -3.48 -7.61 -57.04
CA GLN A 4 -2.97 -8.93 -57.39
C GLN A 4 -1.46 -8.99 -57.64
N ASN A 5 -0.82 -7.90 -58.09
CA ASN A 5 0.64 -7.87 -58.29
C ASN A 5 1.41 -7.61 -56.97
N MET A 6 0.72 -7.21 -55.90
CA MET A 6 1.31 -7.06 -54.55
C MET A 6 1.21 -8.35 -53.73
N ILE A 7 0.40 -9.33 -54.15
CA ILE A 7 0.24 -10.65 -53.50
C ILE A 7 1.14 -11.66 -54.23
N THR A 8 2.45 -11.48 -54.13
CA THR A 8 3.41 -12.53 -54.49
C THR A 8 3.57 -13.52 -53.34
N ALA A 9 3.90 -14.78 -53.64
CA ALA A 9 4.07 -15.83 -52.64
C ALA A 9 5.09 -15.45 -51.54
N GLU A 10 6.13 -14.69 -51.91
CA GLU A 10 7.12 -14.13 -50.99
C GLU A 10 6.51 -13.14 -50.00
N ASN A 11 5.64 -12.24 -50.45
CA ASN A 11 4.95 -11.28 -49.59
C ASN A 11 3.97 -11.98 -48.64
N VAL A 12 3.32 -13.06 -49.08
CA VAL A 12 2.43 -13.88 -48.24
C VAL A 12 3.23 -14.63 -47.16
N ALA A 13 4.38 -15.20 -47.52
CA ALA A 13 5.28 -15.85 -46.56
C ALA A 13 5.84 -14.85 -45.54
N LEU A 14 6.26 -13.66 -45.98
CA LEU A 14 6.76 -12.61 -45.10
C LEU A 14 5.66 -12.11 -44.14
N LEU A 15 4.43 -11.95 -44.63
CA LEU A 15 3.27 -11.62 -43.80
C LEU A 15 3.01 -12.71 -42.75
N SER A 16 3.12 -13.99 -43.10
CA SER A 16 2.92 -15.09 -42.14
C SER A 16 3.96 -15.03 -41.01
N VAL A 17 5.23 -14.78 -41.33
CA VAL A 17 6.31 -14.63 -40.34
C VAL A 17 6.04 -13.44 -39.42
N ILE A 18 5.60 -12.29 -39.96
CA ILE A 18 5.24 -11.10 -39.16
C ILE A 18 4.08 -11.43 -38.22
N ILE A 19 3.01 -12.08 -38.71
CA ILE A 19 1.87 -12.47 -37.89
C ILE A 19 2.31 -13.43 -36.78
N THR A 20 3.14 -14.44 -37.08
CA THR A 20 3.67 -15.36 -36.08
C THR A 20 4.50 -14.63 -35.02
N LEU A 21 5.35 -13.69 -35.41
CA LEU A 21 6.13 -12.87 -34.49
C LEU A 21 5.24 -12.01 -33.58
N LEU A 22 4.20 -11.39 -34.14
CA LEU A 22 3.23 -10.61 -33.38
C LEU A 22 2.48 -11.48 -32.36
N ILE A 23 2.01 -12.66 -32.78
CA ILE A 23 1.36 -13.64 -31.89
C ILE A 23 2.32 -14.03 -30.76
N PHE A 24 3.58 -14.32 -31.06
CA PHE A 24 4.59 -14.67 -30.07
C PHE A 24 4.82 -13.54 -29.04
N ILE A 25 4.97 -12.30 -29.50
CA ILE A 25 5.16 -11.13 -28.62
C ILE A 25 3.92 -10.94 -27.74
N MET A 26 2.72 -10.97 -28.32
CA MET A 26 1.47 -10.82 -27.58
C MET A 26 1.26 -11.93 -26.56
N SER A 27 1.56 -13.18 -26.94
CA SER A 27 1.50 -14.36 -26.07
C SER A 27 2.46 -14.23 -24.89
N ARG A 28 3.73 -13.88 -25.14
CA ARG A 28 4.73 -13.69 -24.09
C ARG A 28 4.39 -12.53 -23.15
N GLN A 29 3.85 -11.44 -23.67
CA GLN A 29 3.35 -10.34 -22.83
C GLN A 29 2.15 -10.76 -21.99
N ALA A 30 1.23 -11.54 -22.54
CA ALA A 30 0.10 -12.08 -21.80
C ALA A 30 0.55 -13.03 -20.68
N GLU A 31 1.53 -13.89 -20.95
CA GLU A 31 2.13 -14.79 -19.98
C GLU A 31 2.79 -14.02 -18.82
N ILE A 32 3.59 -12.99 -19.12
CA ILE A 32 4.22 -12.15 -18.08
C ILE A 32 3.16 -11.43 -17.23
N ARG A 33 2.11 -10.89 -17.86
CA ARG A 33 1.00 -10.26 -17.13
C ARG A 33 0.30 -11.29 -16.23
N TYR A 34 0.05 -12.49 -16.73
CA TYR A 34 -0.57 -13.57 -15.98
C TYR A 34 0.26 -13.96 -14.74
N LYS A 35 1.57 -14.18 -14.90
CA LYS A 35 2.48 -14.47 -13.79
C LYS A 35 2.45 -13.38 -12.71
N LYS A 36 2.45 -12.10 -13.12
CA LYS A 36 2.33 -10.97 -12.19
C LYS A 36 1.00 -10.99 -11.41
N HIS A 37 -0.10 -11.39 -12.04
CA HIS A 37 -1.39 -11.53 -11.35
C HIS A 37 -1.40 -12.71 -10.38
N GLU A 38 -0.78 -13.83 -10.73
CA GLU A 38 -0.62 -14.97 -9.81
C GLU A 38 0.24 -14.61 -8.60
N ASP A 39 1.38 -13.94 -8.79
CA ASP A 39 2.23 -13.50 -7.69
C ASP A 39 1.46 -12.58 -6.74
N LYS A 40 0.70 -11.62 -7.28
CA LYS A 40 -0.17 -10.73 -6.49
C LYS A 40 -1.21 -11.52 -5.70
N LYS A 41 -1.85 -12.51 -6.31
CA LYS A 41 -2.85 -13.37 -5.64
C LYS A 41 -2.25 -14.03 -4.40
N VAL A 42 -1.05 -14.62 -4.52
CA VAL A 42 -0.35 -15.26 -3.40
C VAL A 42 -0.11 -14.27 -2.26
N GLN A 43 0.36 -13.06 -2.56
CA GLN A 43 0.60 -12.05 -1.52
C GLN A 43 -0.69 -11.50 -0.90
N TYR A 44 -1.75 -11.34 -1.68
CA TYR A 44 -3.06 -10.88 -1.18
C TYR A 44 -3.74 -11.92 -0.29
N ILE A 45 -3.51 -13.21 -0.51
CA ILE A 45 -3.97 -14.26 0.42
C ILE A 45 -3.35 -14.07 1.81
N LYS A 46 -2.06 -13.68 1.90
CA LYS A 46 -1.44 -13.35 3.19
C LYS A 46 -2.17 -12.21 3.90
N LEU A 47 -2.52 -11.14 3.18
CA LEU A 47 -3.29 -10.01 3.74
C LEU A 47 -4.68 -10.45 4.20
N ILE A 48 -5.38 -11.27 3.42
CA ILE A 48 -6.70 -11.81 3.80
C ILE A 48 -6.60 -12.64 5.07
N ASN A 49 -5.59 -13.50 5.18
CA ASN A 49 -5.35 -14.31 6.37
C ASN A 49 -5.09 -13.44 7.60
N LEU A 50 -4.24 -12.41 7.47
CA LEU A 50 -3.99 -11.44 8.53
C LEU A 50 -5.28 -10.71 8.94
N MET A 51 -6.06 -10.22 7.98
CA MET A 51 -7.34 -9.54 8.25
C MET A 51 -8.33 -10.46 8.97
N ASN A 52 -8.42 -11.72 8.57
CA ASN A 52 -9.28 -12.72 9.23
C ASN A 52 -8.84 -12.95 10.68
N LYS A 53 -7.53 -13.14 10.90
CA LYS A 53 -6.94 -13.25 12.25
C LYS A 53 -7.27 -12.03 13.10
N THR A 54 -7.12 -10.81 12.57
CA THR A 54 -7.45 -9.57 13.29
C THR A 54 -8.92 -9.43 13.69
N MET A 55 -9.83 -10.13 13.02
CA MET A 55 -11.25 -10.12 13.37
C MET A 55 -11.65 -11.24 14.34
N LYS A 56 -10.85 -12.29 14.49
CA LYS A 56 -11.13 -13.36 15.44
C LYS A 56 -10.91 -12.87 16.86
N LYS A 57 -12.00 -12.80 17.65
CA LYS A 57 -11.93 -12.47 19.07
C LYS A 57 -10.99 -13.45 19.80
N GLY A 58 -10.00 -12.90 20.51
CA GLY A 58 -9.09 -13.66 21.37
C GLY A 58 -7.71 -14.00 20.78
N GLU A 59 -7.42 -13.68 19.52
CA GLU A 59 -6.06 -13.86 18.96
C GLU A 59 -5.11 -12.72 19.34
N PHE A 60 -5.63 -11.51 19.60
CA PHE A 60 -4.87 -10.34 19.99
C PHE A 60 -5.11 -10.04 21.46
N GLN A 61 -4.05 -10.02 22.26
CA GLN A 61 -4.14 -9.67 23.68
C GLN A 61 -4.28 -8.16 23.81
N GLU A 62 -5.36 -7.70 24.43
CA GLU A 62 -5.57 -6.30 24.74
C GLU A 62 -5.08 -6.00 26.17
N ASN A 63 -4.29 -4.94 26.32
CA ASN A 63 -3.96 -4.38 27.63
C ASN A 63 -5.19 -3.73 28.28
N SER A 64 -5.13 -3.48 29.59
CA SER A 64 -6.18 -2.76 30.35
C SER A 64 -6.50 -1.34 29.82
N GLN A 65 -5.72 -0.83 28.86
CA GLN A 65 -5.89 0.46 28.18
C GLN A 65 -6.47 0.33 26.76
N GLY A 66 -6.83 -0.88 26.30
CA GLY A 66 -7.36 -1.12 24.96
C GLY A 66 -6.31 -1.05 23.84
N GLU A 67 -5.03 -1.20 24.18
CA GLU A 67 -3.92 -1.32 23.23
C GLU A 67 -3.64 -2.80 22.92
N ILE A 68 -3.48 -3.12 21.64
CA ILE A 68 -3.16 -4.48 21.19
C ILE A 68 -1.68 -4.76 21.46
N ILE A 69 -1.37 -5.66 22.39
CA ILE A 69 -0.02 -6.19 22.55
C ILE A 69 0.18 -7.28 21.50
N LEU A 70 1.02 -6.96 20.51
CA LEU A 70 1.44 -7.93 19.51
C LEU A 70 2.55 -8.81 20.08
N THR A 71 2.37 -10.13 20.01
CA THR A 71 3.44 -11.11 20.22
C THR A 71 4.50 -10.96 19.11
N ASP A 72 5.73 -11.46 19.34
CA ASP A 72 6.80 -11.36 18.35
C ASP A 72 6.46 -12.06 17.03
N GLU A 73 5.69 -13.15 17.09
CA GLU A 73 5.15 -13.84 15.92
C GLU A 73 4.18 -12.95 15.13
N GLN A 74 3.25 -12.27 15.82
CA GLN A 74 2.30 -11.37 15.17
C GLN A 74 3.02 -10.17 14.55
N ARG A 75 4.03 -9.60 15.23
CA ARG A 75 4.85 -8.52 14.65
C ARG A 75 5.54 -8.95 13.37
N THR A 76 6.07 -10.17 13.35
CA THR A 76 6.71 -10.76 12.18
C THR A 76 5.70 -10.95 11.05
N GLU A 77 4.49 -11.42 11.36
CA GLU A 77 3.41 -11.58 10.37
C GLU A 77 2.95 -10.23 9.79
N PHE A 78 2.78 -9.21 10.63
CA PHE A 78 2.48 -7.85 10.18
C PHE A 78 3.60 -7.28 9.28
N PHE A 79 4.86 -7.55 9.62
CA PHE A 79 6.01 -7.14 8.80
C PHE A 79 6.04 -7.87 7.45
N ASP A 80 5.85 -9.20 7.43
CA ASP A 80 5.84 -9.98 6.19
C ASP A 80 4.71 -9.52 5.24
N VAL A 81 3.51 -9.31 5.78
CA VAL A 81 2.38 -8.78 5.00
C VAL A 81 2.66 -7.36 4.50
N GLY A 82 3.16 -6.48 5.37
CA GLY A 82 3.50 -5.10 5.00
C GLY A 82 4.57 -5.02 3.92
N ALA A 83 5.63 -5.82 4.02
CA ALA A 83 6.70 -5.92 3.04
C ALA A 83 6.20 -6.52 1.72
N SER A 84 5.40 -7.58 1.79
CA SER A 84 4.79 -8.21 0.61
C SER A 84 3.89 -7.24 -0.15
N LEU A 85 3.08 -6.45 0.54
CA LEU A 85 2.24 -5.42 -0.08
C LEU A 85 3.04 -4.26 -0.65
N LEU A 86 4.15 -3.88 0.00
CA LEU A 86 5.04 -2.82 -0.51
C LEU A 86 5.69 -3.23 -1.84
N LEU A 87 6.08 -4.50 -1.98
CA LEU A 87 6.77 -5.01 -3.15
C LEU A 87 5.82 -5.39 -4.30
N TYR A 88 4.71 -6.05 -3.98
CA TYR A 88 3.82 -6.65 -4.99
C TYR A 88 2.47 -5.93 -5.12
N GLY A 89 2.08 -5.18 -4.10
CA GLY A 89 0.84 -4.41 -4.10
C GLY A 89 0.91 -3.15 -4.97
N SER A 90 -0.24 -2.65 -5.41
CA SER A 90 -0.29 -1.30 -5.98
C SER A 90 -0.13 -0.24 -4.89
N THR A 91 0.23 0.96 -5.31
CA THR A 91 0.19 2.15 -4.44
C THR A 91 -1.18 2.39 -3.83
N GLY A 92 -2.26 2.01 -4.53
CA GLY A 92 -3.63 2.12 -4.05
C GLY A 92 -3.92 1.19 -2.89
N ILE A 93 -3.59 -0.10 -3.03
CA ILE A 93 -3.78 -1.09 -1.95
C ILE A 93 -2.88 -0.76 -0.76
N TYR A 94 -1.62 -0.43 -1.02
CA TYR A 94 -0.67 -0.11 0.04
C TYR A 94 -1.15 1.07 0.90
N ARG A 95 -1.61 2.16 0.27
CA ARG A 95 -2.17 3.32 0.99
C ARG A 95 -3.43 2.95 1.79
N LYS A 96 -4.30 2.10 1.25
CA LYS A 96 -5.50 1.64 1.97
C LYS A 96 -5.15 0.77 3.17
N TYR A 97 -4.16 -0.11 3.03
CA TYR A 97 -3.63 -0.93 4.12
C TYR A 97 -2.99 -0.09 5.23
N VAL A 98 -2.17 0.89 4.88
CA VAL A 98 -1.57 1.82 5.86
C VAL A 98 -2.66 2.58 6.60
N PHE A 99 -3.66 3.10 5.88
CA PHE A 99 -4.77 3.78 6.52
C PHE A 99 -5.59 2.86 7.43
N PHE A 100 -5.82 1.60 7.03
CA PHE A 100 -6.46 0.59 7.89
C PHE A 100 -5.65 0.33 9.17
N ARG A 101 -4.33 0.24 9.07
CA ARG A 101 -3.43 0.09 10.23
C ARG A 101 -3.50 1.30 11.15
N GLU A 102 -3.44 2.50 10.60
CA GLU A 102 -3.59 3.72 11.39
C GLU A 102 -4.95 3.78 12.07
N PHE A 103 -6.03 3.41 11.38
CA PHE A 103 -7.38 3.41 11.91
C PHE A 103 -7.54 2.53 13.15
N THR A 104 -6.83 1.40 13.23
CA THR A 104 -6.91 0.48 14.37
C THR A 104 -5.97 0.84 15.51
N THR A 105 -4.81 1.43 15.22
CA THR A 105 -3.77 1.68 16.23
C THR A 105 -3.70 3.11 16.74
N ASN A 106 -4.11 4.10 15.94
CA ASN A 106 -3.89 5.50 16.26
C ASN A 106 -4.97 6.01 17.24
N PRO A 107 -4.62 6.42 18.47
CA PRO A 107 -5.58 6.92 19.44
C PRO A 107 -6.25 8.23 18.96
N LEU A 108 -5.57 9.04 18.13
CA LEU A 108 -6.12 10.29 17.59
C LEU A 108 -7.36 10.05 16.72
N ILE A 109 -7.40 8.92 16.01
CA ILE A 109 -8.55 8.56 15.17
C ILE A 109 -9.76 8.23 16.04
N LYS A 110 -9.55 7.59 17.20
CA LYS A 110 -10.63 7.31 18.16
C LYS A 110 -11.23 8.59 18.76
N CYS A 111 -10.46 9.68 18.81
CA CYS A 111 -10.92 10.99 19.31
C CYS A 111 -11.69 11.82 18.26
N CYS A 112 -11.66 11.45 16.98
CA CYS A 112 -12.36 12.19 15.93
C CYS A 112 -13.88 12.08 16.11
N SER A 113 -14.62 13.17 15.89
CA SER A 113 -16.09 13.17 16.04
C SER A 113 -16.80 12.22 15.06
N TYR A 114 -16.12 11.87 13.96
CA TYR A 114 -16.63 11.00 12.91
C TYR A 114 -16.26 9.52 13.11
N TYR A 115 -15.57 9.18 14.20
CA TYR A 115 -15.18 7.81 14.46
C TYR A 115 -16.38 6.94 14.84
N LYS A 116 -16.49 5.78 14.18
CA LYS A 116 -17.39 4.69 14.57
C LYS A 116 -16.64 3.38 14.42
N GLU A 117 -16.79 2.47 15.37
CA GLU A 117 -16.08 1.18 15.39
C GLU A 117 -16.43 0.30 14.17
N ASN A 118 -17.68 0.38 13.70
CA ASN A 118 -18.16 -0.37 12.54
C ASN A 118 -17.53 0.06 11.19
N LEU A 119 -16.78 1.17 11.12
CA LEU A 119 -16.14 1.64 9.91
C LEU A 119 -15.00 0.72 9.43
N ILE A 120 -14.42 -0.07 10.34
CA ILE A 120 -13.33 -1.02 10.03
C ILE A 120 -13.76 -2.00 8.94
N ILE A 121 -15.00 -2.50 9.03
CA ILE A 121 -15.55 -3.45 8.08
C ILE A 121 -15.61 -2.84 6.67
N TYR A 122 -16.01 -1.57 6.55
CA TYR A 122 -16.05 -0.87 5.26
C TYR A 122 -14.65 -0.59 4.70
N LEU A 123 -13.64 -0.35 5.55
CA LEU A 123 -12.25 -0.24 5.11
C LEU A 123 -11.72 -1.56 4.55
N MET A 124 -12.04 -2.68 5.20
CA MET A 124 -11.69 -4.00 4.71
C MET A 124 -12.37 -4.28 3.36
N ALA A 125 -13.66 -3.93 3.23
CA ALA A 125 -14.40 -4.04 1.97
C ALA A 125 -13.69 -3.35 0.80
N ASP A 126 -13.24 -2.12 1.03
CA ASP A 126 -12.56 -1.32 0.01
C ASP A 126 -11.19 -1.93 -0.37
N ILE A 127 -10.44 -2.47 0.60
CA ILE A 127 -9.19 -3.21 0.35
C ILE A 127 -9.47 -4.46 -0.50
N LEU A 128 -10.46 -5.27 -0.13
CA LEU A 128 -10.84 -6.51 -0.83
C LEU A 128 -11.33 -6.25 -2.25
N ARG A 129 -12.16 -5.21 -2.43
CA ARG A 129 -12.61 -4.75 -3.75
C ARG A 129 -11.44 -4.33 -4.64
N THR A 130 -10.42 -3.70 -4.06
CA THR A 130 -9.23 -3.28 -4.80
C THR A 130 -8.36 -4.47 -5.16
N MET A 131 -8.14 -5.40 -4.22
CA MET A 131 -7.45 -6.67 -4.49
C MET A 131 -8.12 -7.45 -5.63
N ARG A 132 -9.46 -7.54 -5.62
CA ARG A 132 -10.25 -8.19 -6.67
C ARG A 132 -9.94 -7.62 -8.06
N LYS A 133 -9.93 -6.29 -8.20
CA LYS A 133 -9.60 -5.61 -9.48
C LYS A 133 -8.17 -5.88 -9.93
N GLU A 134 -7.25 -6.07 -8.99
CA GLU A 134 -5.83 -6.26 -9.29
C GLU A 134 -5.41 -7.70 -9.60
N VAL A 135 -6.19 -8.69 -9.16
CA VAL A 135 -5.94 -10.12 -9.42
C VAL A 135 -6.48 -10.57 -10.79
N GLY A 136 -7.00 -9.63 -11.60
CA GLY A 136 -7.34 -9.89 -13.02
C GLY A 136 -8.83 -9.94 -13.32
N LEU A 137 -9.70 -9.53 -12.39
CA LEU A 137 -11.10 -9.30 -12.71
C LEU A 137 -11.27 -7.95 -13.42
N SER A 138 -11.94 -7.97 -14.57
CA SER A 138 -12.16 -6.81 -15.44
C SER A 138 -12.55 -5.55 -14.66
N PHE A 139 -11.92 -4.42 -14.99
CA PHE A 139 -12.30 -3.11 -14.46
C PHE A 139 -13.79 -2.79 -14.69
N PHE A 140 -14.36 -3.30 -15.79
CA PHE A 140 -15.77 -3.13 -16.15
C PHE A 140 -16.72 -4.02 -15.35
N ASN A 141 -16.22 -5.07 -14.69
CA ASN A 141 -17.01 -5.92 -13.81
C ASN A 141 -16.76 -5.54 -12.34
N SER A 142 -17.21 -4.34 -11.97
CA SER A 142 -17.04 -3.82 -10.62
C SER A 142 -18.21 -4.21 -9.73
N ILE A 143 -17.90 -4.98 -8.70
CA ILE A 143 -18.79 -5.26 -7.57
C ILE A 143 -18.80 -4.03 -6.62
N ASN A 144 -19.91 -3.76 -5.94
CA ASN A 144 -20.02 -2.71 -4.91
C ASN A 144 -19.33 -3.10 -3.60
N GLU A 145 -18.97 -2.16 -2.71
CA GLU A 145 -18.26 -2.53 -1.46
C GLU A 145 -19.13 -3.40 -0.55
N ASN A 146 -20.44 -3.13 -0.49
CA ASN A 146 -21.39 -3.98 0.23
C ASN A 146 -21.47 -5.41 -0.30
N GLU A 147 -21.38 -5.58 -1.62
CA GLU A 147 -21.34 -6.91 -2.22
C GLU A 147 -20.00 -7.61 -1.97
N ALA A 148 -18.91 -6.84 -1.85
CA ALA A 148 -17.62 -7.36 -1.38
C ALA A 148 -17.61 -7.67 0.13
N LEU A 149 -18.65 -7.34 0.88
CA LEU A 149 -18.83 -7.73 2.28
C LEU A 149 -19.83 -8.86 2.48
N ALA A 150 -20.48 -9.32 1.41
CA ALA A 150 -21.52 -10.35 1.45
C ALA A 150 -21.07 -11.66 2.10
N PHE A 151 -19.78 -11.96 2.07
CA PHE A 151 -19.20 -13.16 2.66
C PHE A 151 -18.77 -13.00 4.12
N PHE A 152 -18.75 -11.76 4.64
CA PHE A 152 -18.40 -11.47 6.03
C PHE A 152 -19.61 -11.16 6.91
N VAL A 153 -20.64 -10.51 6.36
CA VAL A 153 -21.81 -10.07 7.11
C VAL A 153 -23.06 -10.38 6.30
N ASN A 154 -23.98 -11.13 6.91
CA ASN A 154 -25.27 -11.47 6.32
C ASN A 154 -26.08 -10.19 6.03
N ASP A 155 -26.92 -10.22 4.98
CA ASP A 155 -27.88 -9.17 4.60
C ASP A 155 -27.33 -7.82 4.11
N LEU A 156 -26.06 -7.72 3.69
CA LEU A 156 -25.49 -6.46 3.17
C LEU A 156 -25.76 -6.19 1.67
N THR A 157 -26.00 -7.21 0.85
CA THR A 157 -26.02 -7.08 -0.62
C THR A 157 -27.27 -6.39 -1.18
N ASN A 158 -28.44 -6.90 -0.82
CA ASN A 158 -29.72 -6.46 -1.40
C ASN A 158 -30.54 -5.55 -0.45
N ASN A 159 -29.98 -5.17 0.70
CA ASN A 159 -30.67 -4.34 1.68
C ASN A 159 -30.46 -2.82 1.39
N PRO A 160 -31.53 -2.03 1.16
CA PRO A 160 -31.43 -0.57 1.00
C PRO A 160 -30.81 0.13 2.22
N GLU A 161 -31.02 -0.40 3.42
CA GLU A 161 -30.42 0.15 4.64
C GLU A 161 -28.92 -0.05 4.69
N ALA A 162 -28.42 -1.21 4.23
CA ALA A 162 -27.00 -1.48 4.12
C ALA A 162 -26.33 -0.51 3.13
N LYS A 163 -26.97 -0.21 2.01
CA LYS A 163 -26.50 0.81 1.04
C LYS A 163 -26.44 2.21 1.66
N LYS A 164 -27.42 2.61 2.47
CA LYS A 164 -27.38 3.88 3.20
C LYS A 164 -26.23 3.92 4.22
N LYS A 165 -26.02 2.84 4.97
CA LYS A 165 -24.92 2.72 5.94
C LYS A 165 -23.55 2.77 5.26
N GLU A 166 -23.42 2.21 4.06
CA GLU A 166 -22.21 2.30 3.24
C GLU A 166 -21.90 3.75 2.84
N ILE A 167 -22.89 4.48 2.32
CA ILE A 167 -22.73 5.88 1.93
C ILE A 167 -22.33 6.72 3.15
N ASP A 168 -23.00 6.52 4.28
CA ASP A 168 -22.67 7.17 5.55
C ASP A 168 -21.23 6.84 5.99
N ALA A 169 -20.84 5.57 5.94
CA ALA A 169 -19.50 5.13 6.30
C ALA A 169 -18.42 5.76 5.41
N ARG A 170 -18.64 5.83 4.10
CA ARG A 170 -17.71 6.51 3.18
C ARG A 170 -17.53 7.98 3.51
N PHE A 171 -18.62 8.67 3.87
CA PHE A 171 -18.56 10.05 4.30
C PHE A 171 -17.72 10.20 5.58
N HIS A 172 -17.98 9.37 6.60
CA HIS A 172 -17.22 9.41 7.86
C HIS A 172 -15.73 9.12 7.64
N LEU A 173 -15.40 8.10 6.84
CA LEU A 173 -14.01 7.76 6.49
C LEU A 173 -13.31 8.89 5.73
N PHE A 174 -14.02 9.57 4.84
CA PHE A 174 -13.49 10.74 4.16
C PHE A 174 -13.20 11.88 5.14
N MET A 175 -14.13 12.18 6.05
CA MET A 175 -13.95 13.23 7.06
C MET A 175 -12.77 12.93 7.99
N ILE A 176 -12.60 11.68 8.43
CA ILE A 176 -11.44 11.27 9.26
C ILE A 176 -10.13 11.52 8.51
N ARG A 177 -10.05 11.20 7.21
CA ARG A 177 -8.85 11.48 6.41
C ARG A 177 -8.56 12.98 6.31
N VAL A 178 -9.60 13.80 6.17
CA VAL A 178 -9.48 15.25 6.13
C VAL A 178 -8.99 15.78 7.48
N GLU A 179 -9.56 15.30 8.58
CA GLU A 179 -9.18 15.71 9.94
C GLU A 179 -7.71 15.34 10.24
N LEU A 180 -7.29 14.11 9.92
CA LEU A 180 -5.89 13.69 10.02
C LEU A 180 -4.95 14.55 9.18
N PHE A 181 -5.36 14.88 7.95
CA PHE A 181 -4.60 15.76 7.08
C PHE A 181 -4.39 17.16 7.72
N PHE A 182 -5.40 17.68 8.40
CA PHE A 182 -5.28 18.95 9.12
C PHE A 182 -4.44 18.83 10.39
N ILE A 183 -4.57 17.75 11.17
CA ILE A 183 -3.73 17.49 12.35
C ILE A 183 -2.23 17.49 11.98
N ASP A 184 -1.87 16.81 10.90
CA ASP A 184 -0.49 16.77 10.40
C ASP A 184 0.02 18.15 9.97
N ARG A 185 -0.86 19.01 9.47
CA ARG A 185 -0.53 20.39 9.08
C ARG A 185 -0.37 21.31 10.29
N VAL A 186 -1.24 21.20 11.29
CA VAL A 186 -1.20 21.99 12.53
C VAL A 186 0.06 21.68 13.34
N ASN A 187 0.53 20.43 13.32
CA ASN A 187 1.78 20.03 13.97
C ASN A 187 3.06 20.54 13.26
N PHE A 188 2.95 21.38 12.22
CA PHE A 188 4.07 21.95 11.46
C PHE A 188 5.12 20.91 11.03
N MET A 189 4.72 19.66 10.80
CA MET A 189 5.60 18.55 10.41
C MET A 189 6.34 18.84 9.11
N TRP A 190 5.77 19.66 8.25
CA TRP A 190 6.44 20.15 7.03
C TRP A 190 7.60 21.11 7.35
N LEU A 191 7.40 22.03 8.29
CA LEU A 191 8.44 22.99 8.69
C LEU A 191 9.57 22.27 9.43
N SER A 192 9.26 21.33 10.33
CA SER A 192 10.28 20.55 11.02
C SER A 192 11.09 19.66 10.06
N LYS A 193 10.44 19.07 9.05
CA LYS A 193 11.14 18.34 7.96
C LYS A 193 12.04 19.26 7.15
N PHE A 194 11.56 20.43 6.76
CA PHE A 194 12.33 21.40 5.99
C PHE A 194 13.55 21.91 6.77
N LEU A 195 13.35 22.30 8.04
CA LEU A 195 14.41 22.72 8.94
C LEU A 195 15.44 21.60 9.13
N ASN A 196 15.00 20.37 9.39
CA ASN A 196 15.93 19.24 9.55
C ASN A 196 16.68 18.90 8.27
N TRP A 197 16.04 19.04 7.10
CA TRP A 197 16.67 18.75 5.82
C TRP A 197 17.71 19.80 5.41
N ILE A 198 17.56 21.06 5.83
CA ILE A 198 18.51 22.13 5.49
C ILE A 198 19.56 22.32 6.59
N ILE A 199 19.09 22.49 7.83
CA ILE A 199 19.93 22.91 8.95
C ILE A 199 20.83 21.77 9.42
N ARG A 200 20.32 20.54 9.59
CA ARG A 200 21.13 19.43 10.10
C ARG A 200 22.29 19.03 9.19
N PRO A 201 22.16 18.94 7.85
CA PRO A 201 23.31 18.65 7.01
C PRO A 201 24.32 19.79 6.99
N LEU A 202 23.88 21.06 7.04
CA LEU A 202 24.81 22.20 7.16
C LEU A 202 25.65 22.10 8.44
N PHE A 203 25.01 21.86 9.60
CA PHE A 203 25.74 21.65 10.86
C PHE A 203 26.59 20.37 10.86
N GLY A 204 26.14 19.31 10.17
CA GLY A 204 26.92 18.09 9.97
C GLY A 204 28.20 18.35 9.17
N CYS A 205 28.08 19.05 8.05
CA CYS A 205 29.20 19.42 7.19
C CYS A 205 30.19 20.34 7.92
N THR A 206 29.73 21.35 8.66
CA THR A 206 30.62 22.22 9.45
C THR A 206 31.35 21.43 10.54
N ARG A 207 30.69 20.50 11.22
CA ARG A 207 31.32 19.65 12.23
C ARG A 207 32.36 18.69 11.64
N ILE A 208 32.10 18.15 10.44
CA ILE A 208 33.06 17.32 9.70
C ILE A 208 34.27 18.17 9.28
N MET A 209 34.04 19.37 8.73
CA MET A 209 35.09 20.33 8.39
C MET A 209 35.98 20.66 9.58
N ILE A 210 35.39 21.05 10.72
CA ILE A 210 36.15 21.35 11.95
C ILE A 210 36.98 20.13 12.41
N LYS A 211 36.41 18.93 12.35
CA LYS A 211 37.11 17.70 12.77
C LYS A 211 38.35 17.42 11.90
N TYR A 212 38.25 17.56 10.59
CA TYR A 212 39.36 17.25 9.67
C TYR A 212 40.36 18.41 9.52
N LEU A 213 39.90 19.66 9.61
CA LEU A 213 40.72 20.84 9.35
C LEU A 213 41.41 21.39 10.60
N LEU A 214 40.81 21.22 11.79
CA LEU A 214 41.40 21.67 13.06
C LEU A 214 41.83 20.50 13.94
N VAL A 215 40.93 19.56 14.24
CA VAL A 215 41.21 18.54 15.26
C VAL A 215 42.24 17.51 14.79
N TYR A 216 42.12 17.00 13.56
CA TYR A 216 43.05 16.01 13.01
C TYR A 216 44.50 16.52 12.89
N PRO A 217 44.80 17.72 12.33
CA PRO A 217 46.17 18.22 12.27
C PRO A 217 46.74 18.55 13.66
N ILE A 218 45.93 19.04 14.60
CA ILE A 218 46.37 19.27 15.98
C ILE A 218 46.77 17.95 16.63
N ILE A 219 45.96 16.89 16.51
CA ILE A 219 46.28 15.55 17.03
C ILE A 219 47.57 15.01 16.40
N HIS A 220 47.75 15.17 15.08
CA HIS A 220 48.96 14.73 14.38
C HIS A 220 50.21 15.51 14.85
N LEU A 221 50.10 16.82 15.07
CA LEU A 221 51.19 17.66 15.59
C LEU A 221 51.60 17.28 17.02
N PHE A 222 50.64 16.98 17.90
CA PHE A 222 50.92 16.54 19.27
C PHE A 222 51.46 15.11 19.34
N SER A 223 51.08 14.23 18.42
CA SER A 223 51.63 12.87 18.30
C SER A 223 53.09 12.88 17.80
N SER A 224 53.42 13.77 16.86
CA SER A 224 54.79 13.88 16.30
C SER A 224 55.83 14.47 17.27
N LYS A 225 55.41 15.23 18.29
CA LYS A 225 56.30 15.81 19.31
C LYS A 225 56.66 14.86 20.46
N LYS A 226 56.14 13.63 20.46
CA LYS A 226 56.37 12.60 21.50
C LYS A 226 57.44 11.56 21.13
N LYS A 227 58.21 11.80 20.07
CA LYS A 227 59.48 11.12 19.76
C LYS A 227 60.62 12.10 19.98
#